data_AF-A0A7Y2EEF5-F1
#
_entry.id   AF-A0A7Y2EEF5-F1
#
_cell.length_a   1.000
_cell.length_b   1.000
_cell.length_c   1.000
_cell.angle_alpha   90.00
_cell.angle_beta   90.00
_cell.angle_gamma   90.00
#
_symmetry.space_group_name_H-M   'P 1'
#
loop_
_entity.id
_entity.type
_entity.pdbx_description
1 polymer ?
#
loop_
_entity_poly.entity_id
_entity_poly.type
_entity_poly.pdbx_seq_one_letter_code
_entity_poly.pdbx_strand_id
1 'polypeptide(L)'
;MEQFLTVYCERAGVAGLWAEPVNALTNAAFLISAVLILRELSRPPALSPLRQWDIAALAAIVFMIGLGSAAWHVWPIRATLLADVIPITLFIHGFIAAFMV
;
A
#
# COMPACT_ATOMS: atom_id res chain seq x y z
N MET A 1 -11.10 18.81 15.77
CA MET A 1 -11.28 17.44 16.30
C MET A 1 -11.12 16.50 15.11
N GLU A 2 -10.02 15.74 15.04
CA GLU A 2 -9.88 14.68 14.04
C GLU A 2 -11.01 13.67 14.28
N GLN A 3 -11.88 13.48 13.29
CA GLN A 3 -13.03 12.58 13.42
C GLN A 3 -12.58 11.14 13.20
N PHE A 4 -12.80 10.30 14.21
CA PHE A 4 -12.50 8.88 14.14
C PHE A 4 -13.54 8.16 13.27
N LEU A 5 -13.11 7.54 12.18
CA LEU A 5 -13.97 6.84 11.23
C LEU A 5 -14.12 5.36 11.61
N THR A 6 -15.32 4.96 12.02
CA THR A 6 -15.64 3.61 12.55
C THR A 6 -16.29 2.70 11.52
N VAL A 7 -15.87 2.80 10.25
CA VAL A 7 -16.60 2.21 9.10
C VAL A 7 -16.37 0.70 8.95
N TYR A 8 -15.39 0.13 9.66
CA TYR A 8 -14.98 -1.27 9.52
C TYR A 8 -15.58 -2.15 10.62
N CYS A 9 -15.99 -3.36 10.26
CA CYS A 9 -16.58 -4.33 11.20
C CYS A 9 -15.63 -4.73 12.33
N GLU A 10 -14.33 -4.86 12.03
CA GLU A 10 -13.31 -5.20 13.03
C GLU A 10 -13.06 -4.03 14.00
N ARG A 11 -13.27 -2.79 13.53
CA ARG A 11 -13.03 -1.57 14.28
C ARG A 11 -14.15 -1.33 15.29
N ALA A 12 -14.04 -1.94 16.47
CA ALA A 12 -14.97 -1.81 17.59
C ALA A 12 -14.88 -0.45 18.35
N GLY A 13 -14.75 0.66 17.61
CA GLY A 13 -14.79 2.03 18.17
C GLY A 13 -13.52 2.49 18.91
N VAL A 14 -12.40 1.78 18.77
CA VAL A 14 -11.12 2.09 19.44
C VAL A 14 -9.99 2.34 18.44
N ALA A 15 -8.90 2.95 18.92
CA ALA A 15 -7.65 3.21 18.18
C ALA A 15 -6.52 2.30 18.63
N GLY A 16 -5.51 2.15 17.76
CA GLY A 16 -4.24 1.49 18.09
C GLY A 16 -4.08 0.12 17.43
N LEU A 17 -2.99 -0.56 17.81
CA LEU A 17 -2.56 -1.82 17.18
C LEU A 17 -3.60 -2.96 17.24
N TRP A 18 -4.49 -2.91 18.22
CA TRP A 18 -5.55 -3.91 18.44
C TRP A 18 -6.92 -3.47 17.95
N ALA A 19 -7.03 -2.29 17.34
CA ALA A 19 -8.28 -1.83 16.78
C ALA A 19 -8.72 -2.73 15.62
N GLU A 20 -7.78 -3.10 14.75
CA GLU A 20 -8.02 -3.95 13.59
C GLU A 20 -6.80 -4.85 13.28
N PRO A 21 -6.49 -5.82 14.14
CA PRO A 21 -5.30 -6.65 14.01
C PRO A 21 -5.26 -7.47 12.70
N VAL A 22 -6.41 -7.99 12.24
CA VAL A 22 -6.48 -8.78 11.01
C VAL A 22 -6.27 -7.87 9.81
N ASN A 23 -7.01 -6.75 9.71
CA ASN A 23 -6.81 -5.82 8.58
C ASN A 23 -5.39 -5.24 8.57
N ALA A 24 -4.82 -4.87 9.73
CA ALA A 24 -3.44 -4.41 9.82
C ALA A 24 -2.43 -5.48 9.38
N LEU A 25 -2.61 -6.75 9.80
CA LEU A 25 -1.69 -7.84 9.47
C LEU A 25 -1.70 -8.20 7.99
N THR A 26 -2.85 -8.19 7.34
CA THR A 26 -2.95 -8.56 5.91
C THR A 26 -2.11 -7.64 5.01
N ASN A 27 -1.85 -6.41 5.44
CA ASN A 27 -0.99 -5.47 4.71
C ASN A 27 0.49 -5.91 4.62
N ALA A 28 0.92 -6.84 5.48
CA ALA A 28 2.25 -7.45 5.36
C ALA A 28 2.46 -8.11 4.00
N ALA A 29 1.40 -8.61 3.34
CA ALA A 29 1.49 -9.19 2.01
C ALA A 29 2.04 -8.19 0.98
N PHE A 30 1.54 -6.95 0.97
CA PHE A 30 2.04 -5.90 0.07
C PHE A 30 3.51 -5.57 0.33
N LEU A 31 3.89 -5.41 1.61
CA LEU A 31 5.26 -5.10 1.99
C LEU A 31 6.24 -6.22 1.59
N ILE A 32 5.86 -7.47 1.86
CA ILE A 32 6.65 -8.65 1.48
C ILE A 32 6.79 -8.72 -0.05
N SER A 33 5.69 -8.57 -0.79
CA SER A 33 5.73 -8.58 -2.26
C SER A 33 6.66 -7.50 -2.82
N ALA A 34 6.58 -6.27 -2.31
CA ALA A 34 7.46 -5.18 -2.76
C ALA A 34 8.95 -5.48 -2.50
N VAL A 35 9.29 -5.99 -1.31
CA VAL A 35 10.67 -6.38 -0.98
C VAL A 35 11.16 -7.51 -1.88
N LEU A 36 10.32 -8.51 -2.14
CA LEU A 36 10.69 -9.62 -3.03
C LEU A 36 10.94 -9.15 -4.47
N ILE A 37 10.11 -8.23 -4.98
CA ILE A 37 10.30 -7.64 -6.32
C ILE A 37 11.61 -6.85 -6.39
N LEU A 38 11.88 -5.98 -5.42
CA LEU A 38 13.11 -5.18 -5.40
C LEU A 38 14.37 -6.06 -5.25
N ARG A 39 14.28 -7.13 -4.46
CA ARG A 39 15.36 -8.11 -4.34
C ARG A 39 15.62 -8.82 -5.66
N GLU A 40 14.59 -9.16 -6.43
CA GLU A 40 14.77 -9.76 -7.75
C GLU A 40 15.42 -8.77 -8.73
N LEU A 41 15.00 -7.50 -8.71
CA LEU A 41 15.59 -6.44 -9.55
C LEU A 41 17.06 -6.14 -9.24
N SER A 42 17.54 -6.43 -8.02
CA SER A 42 18.95 -6.25 -7.65
C SER A 42 19.90 -7.30 -8.25
N ARG A 43 19.37 -8.35 -8.89
CA ARG A 43 20.18 -9.37 -9.57
C ARG A 43 20.68 -8.86 -10.93
N PRO A 44 21.71 -9.50 -11.53
CA PRO A 44 22.17 -9.14 -12.87
C PRO A 44 21.01 -9.02 -13.86
N PRO A 45 20.85 -7.88 -14.52
CA PRO A 45 19.61 -7.56 -15.21
C PRO A 45 19.43 -8.39 -16.49
N ALA A 46 18.30 -9.09 -16.58
CA ALA A 46 17.83 -9.74 -17.81
C ALA A 46 16.91 -8.84 -18.65
N LEU A 47 16.50 -7.68 -18.12
CA LEU A 47 15.53 -6.77 -18.71
C LEU A 47 16.19 -5.45 -19.14
N SER A 48 15.61 -4.77 -20.13
CA SER A 48 15.99 -3.41 -20.50
C SER A 48 15.86 -2.44 -19.31
N PRO A 49 16.67 -1.36 -19.23
CA PRO A 49 16.58 -0.37 -18.16
C PRO A 49 15.17 0.20 -17.94
N LEU A 50 14.42 0.50 -19.01
CA LEU A 50 13.05 1.04 -18.92
C LEU A 50 12.12 0.08 -18.17
N ARG A 51 12.10 -1.20 -18.55
CA ARG A 51 11.29 -2.23 -17.87
C ARG A 51 11.68 -2.42 -16.41
N GLN A 52 12.96 -2.23 -16.05
CA GLN A 52 13.38 -2.27 -14.65
C GLN A 52 12.79 -1.10 -13.86
N TRP A 53 12.78 0.11 -14.44
CA TRP A 53 12.14 1.28 -13.83
C TRP A 53 10.64 1.09 -13.64
N ASP A 54 9.95 0.51 -14.63
CA ASP A 54 8.51 0.24 -14.54
C ASP A 54 8.20 -0.71 -13.36
N ILE A 55 8.96 -1.80 -13.25
CA ILE A 55 8.80 -2.77 -12.15
C ILE A 55 9.19 -2.15 -10.80
N ALA A 56 10.23 -1.32 -10.76
CA ALA A 56 10.64 -0.61 -9.54
C ALA A 56 9.57 0.39 -9.08
N ALA A 57 8.96 1.14 -10.00
CA ALA A 57 7.84 2.03 -9.72
C ALA A 57 6.63 1.26 -9.18
N LEU A 58 6.31 0.10 -9.78
CA LEU A 58 5.27 -0.80 -9.28
C LEU A 58 5.59 -1.33 -7.86
N ALA A 59 6.84 -1.72 -7.60
CA ALA A 59 7.23 -2.17 -6.27
C ALA A 59 7.11 -1.05 -5.22
N ALA A 60 7.51 0.18 -5.58
CA ALA A 60 7.41 1.34 -4.72
C ALA A 60 5.95 1.68 -4.39
N ILE A 61 5.05 1.68 -5.38
CA ILE A 61 3.63 1.99 -5.13
C ILE A 61 2.95 0.92 -4.27
N VAL A 62 3.25 -0.36 -4.50
CA VAL A 62 2.75 -1.48 -3.69
C VAL A 62 3.25 -1.37 -2.24
N PHE A 63 4.52 -1.01 -2.04
CA PHE A 63 5.07 -0.77 -0.71
C PHE A 63 4.32 0.37 0.01
N MET A 64 4.07 1.48 -0.69
CA MET A 64 3.34 2.62 -0.14
C MET A 64 1.88 2.28 0.20
N ILE A 65 1.21 1.45 -0.61
CA ILE A 65 -0.13 0.92 -0.29
C ILE A 65 -0.09 0.14 1.02
N GLY A 66 0.83 -0.82 1.16
CA GLY A 66 0.95 -1.63 2.38
C GLY A 66 1.22 -0.78 3.62
N LEU A 67 2.10 0.22 3.52
CA LEU A 67 2.43 1.11 4.62
C LEU A 67 1.26 2.03 5.00
N GLY A 68 0.62 2.65 4.01
CA GLY A 68 -0.51 3.55 4.20
C GLY A 68 -1.72 2.85 4.82
N SER A 69 -2.09 1.70 4.26
CA SER A 69 -3.20 0.88 4.75
C SER A 69 -2.94 0.36 6.16
N ALA A 70 -1.74 -0.16 6.46
CA ALA A 70 -1.38 -0.57 7.81
C ALA A 70 -1.49 0.60 8.80
N ALA A 71 -0.98 1.79 8.43
CA ALA A 71 -1.07 2.98 9.27
C ALA A 71 -2.52 3.42 9.51
N TRP A 72 -3.39 3.30 8.50
CA TRP A 72 -4.82 3.59 8.62
C TRP A 72 -5.53 2.65 9.60
N HIS A 73 -5.21 1.36 9.58
CA HIS A 73 -5.80 0.37 10.50
C HIS A 73 -5.33 0.52 11.95
N VAL A 74 -4.18 1.15 12.18
CA VAL A 74 -3.66 1.43 13.54
C VAL A 74 -4.08 2.80 14.05
N TRP A 75 -4.02 3.84 13.21
CA TRP A 75 -4.31 5.23 13.58
C TRP A 75 -5.26 5.87 12.57
N PRO A 76 -6.58 5.71 12.69
CA PRO A 76 -7.51 6.18 11.67
C PRO A 76 -7.87 7.65 11.80
N ILE A 77 -6.89 8.47 11.45
CA ILE A 77 -6.97 9.92 11.31
C ILE A 77 -6.96 10.29 9.83
N ARG A 78 -7.27 11.54 9.49
CA ARG A 78 -7.35 11.96 8.09
C ARG A 78 -6.04 11.76 7.33
N ALA A 79 -4.90 11.95 8.02
CA ALA A 79 -3.58 11.81 7.40
C ALA A 79 -3.30 10.37 6.93
N THR A 80 -3.61 9.37 7.75
CA THR A 80 -3.39 7.95 7.40
C THR A 80 -4.42 7.45 6.40
N LEU A 81 -5.66 7.98 6.43
CA LEU A 81 -6.63 7.74 5.35
C LEU A 81 -6.06 8.17 4.01
N LEU A 82 -5.52 9.39 3.94
CA LEU A 82 -4.91 9.90 2.70
C LEU A 82 -3.68 9.09 2.30
N ALA A 83 -2.86 8.67 3.28
CA ALA A 83 -1.71 7.81 3.03
C ALA A 83 -2.10 6.44 2.46
N ASP A 84 -3.29 5.93 2.78
CA ASP A 84 -3.83 4.69 2.22
C ASP A 84 -4.41 4.91 0.81
N VAL A 85 -5.36 5.84 0.67
CA VAL A 85 -6.13 5.97 -0.59
C VAL A 85 -5.36 6.60 -1.74
N ILE A 86 -4.36 7.46 -1.47
CA ILE A 86 -3.59 8.12 -2.54
C ILE A 86 -2.74 7.11 -3.33
N PRO A 87 -1.90 6.26 -2.70
CA PRO A 87 -1.16 5.22 -3.41
C PRO A 87 -2.06 4.26 -4.19
N ILE A 88 -3.19 3.85 -3.61
CA ILE A 88 -4.17 2.98 -4.28
C ILE A 88 -4.70 3.66 -5.55
N THR A 89 -5.07 4.94 -5.44
CA THR A 89 -5.59 5.73 -6.56
C THR A 89 -4.54 5.84 -7.67
N LEU A 90 -3.28 6.12 -7.32
CA LEU A 90 -2.18 6.19 -8.28
C LEU A 90 -1.95 4.85 -8.99
N PHE A 91 -2.06 3.72 -8.28
CA PHE A 91 -1.92 2.38 -8.87
C PHE A 91 -3.04 2.11 -9.88
N ILE A 92 -4.30 2.38 -9.51
CA ILE A 92 -5.46 2.18 -10.37
C ILE A 92 -5.35 3.04 -11.64
N HIS A 93 -5.05 4.33 -11.50
CA HIS A 93 -4.95 5.24 -12.66
C HIS A 93 -3.74 4.93 -13.54
N GLY A 94 -2.61 4.55 -12.93
CA GLY A 94 -1.44 4.09 -13.67
C GLY A 94 -1.73 2.84 -14.51
N PHE A 95 -2.45 1.86 -13.94
CA PHE A 95 -2.89 0.68 -14.66
C PHE A 95 -3.83 1.03 -15.83
N ILE A 96 -4.84 1.86 -15.59
CA ILE A 96 -5.77 2.28 -16.65
C ILE A 96 -5.02 2.97 -17.78
N ALA A 97 -4.15 3.94 -17.47
CA ALA A 97 -3.39 4.69 -18.47
C ALA A 97 -2.40 3.82 -19.25
N ALA A 98 -1.83 2.78 -18.63
CA ALA A 98 -0.84 1.91 -19.26
C ALA A 98 -1.44 0.75 -20.08
N PHE A 99 -2.65 0.30 -19.77
CA PHE A 99 -3.22 -0.94 -20.32
C PHE A 99 -4.62 -0.83 -20.91
N MET A 100 -5.36 0.25 -20.66
CA MET A 100 -6.77 0.40 -21.06
C MET A 100 -7.05 1.64 -21.93
N VAL A 101 -6.02 2.42 -22.27
CA VAL A 101 -6.06 3.56 -23.20
C VAL A 101 -5.12 3.28 -24.36
#